data_AF-A0A2T5LFT0-F1
#
_entry.id   AF-A0A2T5LFT0-F1
#
_cell.length_a   1.000
_cell.length_b   1.000
_cell.length_c   1.000
_cell.angle_alpha   90.00
_cell.angle_beta   90.00
_cell.angle_gamma   90.00
#
_symmetry.space_group_name_H-M   'P 1'
#
loop_
_entity.id
_entity.type
_entity.pdbx_description
1 polymer ?
#
loop_
_entity_poly.entity_id
_entity_poly.type
_entity_poly.pdbx_seq_one_letter_code
_entity_poly.pdbx_strand_id
1 'polypeptide(L)'
;MAGIDTHDVNSLAGATYFVVGRGTEGGPSSYHLSITGVTSGTSDPNWGHANRIIADSGYSLGTIQVDLGKRGTWALGATDGAALKPGQTTYVDGIIDQSSQYAKDHGLTYTSDTSKLRSDLLTHGNGEHGRTTLNFIDKDTRDSINAWAGSQDGQKWVHKNIDYPQIKNATQSAMDTLDKYGKNIPEDRRLETVAILAKTENQIPSQMKKFEKVLQDGGNYDDVLAKANQIKETYSYYDGPKAAALAEQYKNAYKDPEKAAALDRAHTKVGDANFDPSKSGDDADIKAALKAIGQGGRAHAPAGHGSLKDGAHGEKVTALQTDLAKLGFTDAHGRVLHPDGDFGPGTKAAVETFQRAHGLAADGVAGPKTLEALQKAAHLPQVTHTSPSSLADASHPGHDIYRQALGRVQAIDAKLGRHSDHMSENLAGSLAVAARKETMTRVDHVEISDDGKQAYAMQGETNSPFKRVAEVDVATSVAKPLEQSSAEFHKVDQQQAQTQAGPPQQTQAQQPQQPGLHP
;
A
#
# COMPACT_ATOMS: atom_id res chain seq x y z
N MET A 1 -3.58 -36.30 5.30
CA MET A 1 -2.85 -35.07 4.90
C MET A 1 -3.40 -33.96 5.75
N ALA A 2 -2.57 -33.17 6.41
CA ALA A 2 -3.02 -31.96 7.10
C ALA A 2 -3.51 -30.98 6.02
N GLY A 3 -4.79 -30.65 6.07
CA GLY A 3 -5.46 -29.75 5.15
C GLY A 3 -6.65 -29.13 5.89
N ILE A 4 -7.05 -27.94 5.49
CA ILE A 4 -8.23 -27.29 6.07
C ILE A 4 -9.43 -28.19 5.83
N ASP A 5 -10.11 -28.61 6.90
CA ASP A 5 -11.42 -29.24 6.78
C ASP A 5 -12.43 -28.19 6.36
N THR A 6 -12.86 -28.22 5.10
CA THR A 6 -13.82 -27.26 4.54
C THR A 6 -15.28 -27.58 4.89
N HIS A 7 -15.49 -28.63 5.71
CA HIS A 7 -16.79 -29.04 6.23
C HIS A 7 -16.91 -28.80 7.75
N ASP A 8 -15.83 -28.39 8.43
CA ASP A 8 -15.87 -27.93 9.82
C ASP A 8 -15.67 -26.42 9.91
N VAL A 9 -16.69 -25.72 10.40
CA VAL A 9 -16.66 -24.26 10.55
C VAL A 9 -15.56 -23.79 11.49
N ASN A 10 -15.19 -24.57 12.51
CA ASN A 10 -14.17 -24.14 13.47
C ASN A 10 -12.78 -24.16 12.81
N SER A 11 -12.51 -25.17 11.99
CA SER A 11 -11.30 -25.26 11.17
C SER A 11 -11.30 -24.20 10.06
N LEU A 12 -12.43 -24.02 9.37
CA LEU A 12 -12.52 -23.16 8.19
C LEU A 12 -12.54 -21.67 8.53
N ALA A 13 -13.22 -21.25 9.60
CA ALA A 13 -13.33 -19.84 9.97
C ALA A 13 -11.97 -19.20 10.25
N GLY A 14 -11.01 -19.96 10.79
CA GLY A 14 -9.64 -19.49 10.98
C GLY A 14 -8.94 -19.20 9.66
N ALA A 15 -9.14 -20.03 8.63
CA ALA A 15 -8.62 -19.78 7.29
C ALA A 15 -9.31 -18.60 6.62
N THR A 16 -10.64 -18.54 6.73
CA THR A 16 -11.45 -17.42 6.22
C THR A 16 -11.03 -16.09 6.85
N TYR A 17 -10.66 -16.06 8.13
CA TYR A 17 -10.13 -14.86 8.79
C TYR A 17 -8.90 -14.29 8.08
N PHE A 18 -8.00 -15.14 7.57
CA PHE A 18 -6.84 -14.69 6.81
C PHE A 18 -7.19 -14.23 5.40
N VAL A 19 -8.10 -14.92 4.69
CA VAL A 19 -8.34 -14.65 3.25
C VAL A 19 -9.46 -13.65 2.99
N VAL A 20 -10.42 -13.52 3.91
CA VAL A 20 -11.54 -12.55 3.86
C VAL A 20 -11.25 -11.33 4.73
N GLY A 21 -10.63 -11.50 5.90
CA GLY A 21 -10.27 -10.42 6.82
C GLY A 21 -8.88 -9.85 6.52
N ARG A 22 -7.84 -10.36 7.19
CA ARG A 22 -6.46 -9.82 7.15
C ARG A 22 -5.90 -9.64 5.74
N GLY A 23 -6.24 -10.56 4.85
CA GLY A 23 -5.81 -10.63 3.45
C GLY A 23 -6.32 -9.50 2.56
N THR A 24 -7.49 -8.95 2.89
CA THR A 24 -8.18 -7.97 2.03
C THR A 24 -8.57 -6.68 2.74
N GLU A 25 -8.78 -6.70 4.05
CA GLU A 25 -9.38 -5.64 4.88
C GLU A 25 -8.42 -5.04 5.94
N GLY A 26 -7.19 -5.55 6.09
CA GLY A 26 -6.10 -4.81 6.76
C GLY A 26 -5.46 -5.46 7.99
N GLY A 27 -4.43 -4.79 8.50
CA GLY A 27 -3.51 -5.25 9.54
C GLY A 27 -3.82 -4.66 10.93
N PRO A 28 -2.80 -4.35 11.76
CA PRO A 28 -2.99 -3.64 13.05
C PRO A 28 -3.75 -2.30 12.92
N SER A 29 -3.76 -1.72 11.73
CA SER A 29 -4.59 -0.58 11.35
C SER A 29 -6.10 -0.89 11.35
N SER A 30 -6.56 -2.08 11.71
CA SER A 30 -8.00 -2.35 11.80
C SER A 30 -8.58 -2.03 13.20
N TYR A 31 -7.73 -1.70 14.16
CA TYR A 31 -8.10 -1.37 15.55
C TYR A 31 -8.14 0.14 15.81
N HIS A 32 -8.71 0.88 14.86
CA HIS A 32 -9.07 2.28 15.00
C HIS A 32 -10.34 2.55 14.17
N LEU A 33 -11.12 3.57 14.54
CA LEU A 33 -12.21 4.03 13.71
C LEU A 33 -11.66 4.57 12.40
N SER A 34 -12.08 3.94 11.31
CA SER A 34 -11.79 4.38 9.95
C SER A 34 -13.08 4.71 9.22
N ILE A 35 -12.97 5.40 8.08
CA ILE A 35 -14.10 5.60 7.18
C ILE A 35 -13.94 4.57 6.07
N THR A 36 -14.95 3.70 5.92
CA THR A 36 -15.01 2.66 4.89
C THR A 36 -14.87 3.28 3.51
N GLY A 37 -14.30 2.59 2.52
CA GLY A 37 -14.37 3.03 1.12
C GLY A 37 -13.65 4.36 0.82
N VAL A 38 -12.32 4.29 0.71
CA VAL A 38 -11.41 5.26 0.06
C VAL A 38 -11.86 6.72 0.14
N THR A 39 -11.27 7.48 1.04
CA THR A 39 -11.36 8.94 1.01
C THR A 39 -10.10 9.54 0.41
N SER A 40 -10.22 10.32 -0.65
CA SER A 40 -9.13 11.22 -1.03
C SER A 40 -9.14 12.39 -0.04
N GLY A 41 -8.05 12.58 0.71
CA GLY A 41 -7.88 13.73 1.59
C GLY A 41 -8.78 13.77 2.85
N THR A 42 -9.14 12.62 3.41
CA THR A 42 -9.35 12.52 4.87
C THR A 42 -8.08 11.93 5.47
N SER A 43 -7.60 12.50 6.57
CA SER A 43 -6.35 12.11 7.21
C SER A 43 -6.43 12.43 8.68
N ASP A 44 -6.33 11.44 9.56
CA ASP A 44 -6.25 11.68 11.01
C ASP A 44 -5.10 12.68 11.33
N PRO A 45 -5.39 13.86 11.93
CA PRO A 45 -6.53 14.17 12.82
C PRO A 45 -7.74 14.88 12.22
N ASN A 46 -7.75 15.18 10.93
CA ASN A 46 -8.88 15.83 10.29
C ASN A 46 -9.67 14.77 9.52
N TRP A 47 -10.88 14.48 10.01
CA TRP A 47 -11.86 13.65 9.30
C TRP A 47 -12.16 14.13 7.86
N GLY A 48 -11.65 15.31 7.48
CA GLY A 48 -11.72 15.88 6.15
C GLY A 48 -13.05 16.58 5.94
N HIS A 49 -13.56 16.53 4.71
CA HIS A 49 -14.83 17.12 4.32
C HIS A 49 -15.79 16.02 3.85
N ALA A 50 -17.07 16.11 4.22
CA ALA A 50 -18.07 15.09 3.92
C ALA A 50 -18.26 14.85 2.40
N ASN A 51 -18.01 15.86 1.57
CA ASN A 51 -18.04 15.75 0.11
C ASN A 51 -16.89 14.93 -0.50
N ARG A 52 -15.89 14.54 0.31
CA ARG A 52 -14.79 13.64 -0.10
C ARG A 52 -15.05 12.17 0.28
N ILE A 53 -16.18 11.90 0.93
CA ILE A 53 -16.67 10.55 1.21
C ILE A 53 -17.17 9.96 -0.11
N ILE A 54 -16.75 8.75 -0.43
CA ILE A 54 -17.15 8.07 -1.67
C ILE A 54 -18.30 7.11 -1.37
N ALA A 55 -19.29 7.07 -2.26
CA ALA A 55 -20.42 6.13 -2.19
C ALA A 55 -21.19 6.21 -0.85
N ASP A 56 -21.59 5.08 -0.29
CA ASP A 56 -22.35 4.97 0.96
C ASP A 56 -21.44 4.61 2.13
N SER A 57 -20.30 5.28 2.23
CA SER A 57 -19.25 4.98 3.20
C SER A 57 -19.56 5.54 4.58
N GLY A 58 -19.41 4.71 5.62
CA GLY A 58 -19.58 5.06 7.04
C GLY A 58 -18.36 4.73 7.88
N TYR A 59 -18.48 4.86 9.20
CA TYR A 59 -17.44 4.42 10.13
C TYR A 59 -17.26 2.90 10.08
N SER A 60 -16.03 2.42 10.24
CA SER A 60 -15.73 1.01 10.44
C SER A 60 -14.65 0.74 11.47
N LEU A 61 -14.71 -0.47 12.04
CA LEU A 61 -13.81 -0.98 13.05
C LEU A 61 -13.62 -2.50 12.87
N GLY A 62 -12.48 -3.02 13.31
CA GLY A 62 -12.22 -4.45 13.36
C GLY A 62 -11.54 -4.98 12.09
N THR A 63 -10.90 -6.14 12.23
CA THR A 63 -10.15 -6.80 11.15
C THR A 63 -11.05 -7.23 10.00
N ILE A 64 -12.29 -7.59 10.30
CA ILE A 64 -13.32 -7.96 9.32
C ILE A 64 -14.10 -6.72 8.83
N GLN A 65 -13.75 -5.52 9.30
CA GLN A 65 -14.33 -4.23 8.96
C GLN A 65 -15.87 -4.21 8.95
N VAL A 66 -16.48 -3.96 10.12
CA VAL A 66 -17.93 -3.71 10.18
C VAL A 66 -18.25 -2.26 9.77
N ASP A 67 -19.05 -2.07 8.73
CA ASP A 67 -19.61 -0.75 8.36
C ASP A 67 -20.73 -0.39 9.35
N LEU A 68 -20.42 0.47 10.32
CA LEU A 68 -21.34 0.89 11.38
C LEU A 68 -22.55 1.65 10.83
N GLY A 69 -22.40 2.37 9.72
CA GLY A 69 -23.53 3.08 9.12
C GLY A 69 -24.62 2.11 8.65
N LYS A 70 -24.22 0.97 8.09
CA LYS A 70 -25.15 0.00 7.50
C LYS A 70 -25.55 -1.11 8.47
N ARG A 71 -24.66 -1.45 9.40
CA ARG A 71 -24.75 -2.64 10.25
C ARG A 71 -24.69 -2.33 11.73
N GLY A 72 -24.50 -1.07 12.10
CA GLY A 72 -24.26 -0.66 13.48
C GLY A 72 -25.38 -1.02 14.46
N THR A 73 -26.60 -1.20 13.95
CA THR A 73 -27.78 -1.62 14.72
C THR A 73 -27.96 -3.14 14.80
N TRP A 74 -27.16 -3.92 14.09
CA TRP A 74 -27.19 -5.38 14.13
C TRP A 74 -26.52 -5.88 15.40
N ALA A 75 -26.86 -7.11 15.82
CA ALA A 75 -26.19 -7.74 16.96
C ALA A 75 -24.69 -7.88 16.71
N LEU A 76 -23.89 -7.77 17.77
CA LEU A 76 -22.45 -8.04 17.73
C LEU A 76 -22.16 -9.39 17.06
N GLY A 77 -21.30 -9.37 16.03
CA GLY A 77 -20.93 -10.53 15.23
C GLY A 77 -21.93 -10.97 14.16
N ALA A 78 -23.08 -10.31 14.02
CA ALA A 78 -24.06 -10.65 12.99
C ALA A 78 -23.60 -10.24 11.58
N THR A 79 -23.97 -11.05 10.59
CA THR A 79 -23.76 -10.81 9.15
C THR A 79 -25.05 -10.45 8.43
N ASP A 80 -26.18 -10.44 9.15
CA ASP A 80 -27.49 -10.02 8.68
C ASP A 80 -28.20 -9.06 9.66
N GLY A 81 -29.26 -8.42 9.16
CA GLY A 81 -30.09 -7.49 9.94
C GLY A 81 -31.22 -8.15 10.71
N ALA A 82 -31.03 -9.36 11.23
CA ALA A 82 -32.05 -10.02 12.04
C ALA A 82 -32.42 -9.18 13.28
N ALA A 83 -33.66 -9.32 13.74
CA ALA A 83 -34.12 -8.64 14.95
C ALA A 83 -33.30 -9.06 16.18
N LEU A 84 -32.93 -8.09 17.01
CA LEU A 84 -32.18 -8.32 18.25
C LEU A 84 -32.96 -9.24 19.19
N LYS A 85 -32.29 -10.28 19.70
CA LYS A 85 -32.81 -11.15 20.76
C LYS A 85 -32.62 -10.48 22.13
N PRO A 86 -33.46 -10.81 23.13
CA PRO A 86 -33.29 -10.28 24.48
C PRO A 86 -31.86 -10.48 25.01
N GLY A 87 -31.24 -9.41 25.50
CA GLY A 87 -29.88 -9.42 26.03
C GLY A 87 -28.76 -9.27 24.98
N GLN A 88 -29.08 -9.13 23.69
CA GLN A 88 -28.07 -8.80 22.67
C GLN A 88 -27.78 -7.30 22.63
N THR A 89 -26.50 -6.98 22.43
CA THR A 89 -26.01 -5.61 22.21
C THR A 89 -25.70 -5.41 20.74
N THR A 90 -25.92 -4.19 20.23
CA THR A 90 -25.56 -3.83 18.86
C THR A 90 -24.07 -3.54 18.71
N TYR A 91 -23.55 -3.52 17.48
CA TYR A 91 -22.18 -3.09 17.22
C TYR A 91 -21.89 -1.69 17.79
N VAL A 92 -22.73 -0.70 17.49
CA VAL A 92 -22.48 0.69 17.92
C VAL A 92 -22.64 0.83 19.43
N ASP A 93 -23.65 0.21 20.02
CA ASP A 93 -23.87 0.31 21.47
C ASP A 93 -22.71 -0.34 22.23
N GLY A 94 -22.21 -1.51 21.77
CA GLY A 94 -21.06 -2.17 22.38
C GLY A 94 -19.77 -1.34 22.29
N ILE A 95 -19.51 -0.69 21.15
CA ILE A 95 -18.35 0.20 20.99
C ILE A 95 -18.45 1.40 21.94
N ILE A 96 -19.61 2.04 22.04
CA ILE A 96 -19.83 3.19 22.92
C ILE A 96 -19.64 2.80 24.38
N ASP A 97 -20.22 1.68 24.81
CA ASP A 97 -20.13 1.21 26.19
C ASP A 97 -18.66 0.94 26.58
N GLN A 98 -17.91 0.23 25.73
CA GLN A 98 -16.53 -0.12 26.04
C GLN A 98 -15.59 1.09 26.00
N SER A 99 -15.70 1.94 24.98
CA SER A 99 -14.81 3.10 24.84
C SER A 99 -15.10 4.20 25.87
N SER A 100 -16.37 4.39 26.25
CA SER A 100 -16.72 5.34 27.32
C SER A 100 -16.19 4.89 28.68
N GLN A 101 -16.30 3.59 29.00
CA GLN A 101 -15.73 3.02 30.21
C GLN A 101 -14.21 3.13 30.22
N TYR A 102 -13.55 2.80 29.10
CA TYR A 102 -12.10 2.94 28.96
C TYR A 102 -11.65 4.39 29.15
N ALA A 103 -12.35 5.36 28.54
CA ALA A 103 -12.04 6.77 28.69
C ALA A 103 -12.15 7.23 30.14
N LYS A 104 -13.19 6.80 30.85
CA LYS A 104 -13.37 7.07 32.28
C LYS A 104 -12.23 6.51 33.12
N ASP A 105 -11.82 5.27 32.87
CA ASP A 105 -10.77 4.59 33.65
C ASP A 105 -9.37 5.19 33.41
N HIS A 106 -9.17 5.84 32.25
CA HIS A 106 -7.88 6.41 31.85
C HIS A 106 -7.87 7.95 31.86
N GLY A 107 -8.92 8.60 32.35
CA GLY A 107 -9.01 10.07 32.41
C GLY A 107 -9.01 10.77 31.05
N LEU A 108 -9.55 10.11 30.01
CA LEU A 108 -9.67 10.65 28.66
C LEU A 108 -11.01 11.39 28.47
N THR A 109 -11.01 12.38 27.59
CA THR A 109 -12.23 13.11 27.22
C THR A 109 -13.16 12.21 26.41
N TYR A 110 -14.45 12.18 26.77
CA TYR A 110 -15.47 11.44 26.03
C TYR A 110 -16.78 12.22 26.07
N THR A 111 -17.53 12.23 24.97
CA THR A 111 -18.82 12.92 24.92
C THR A 111 -19.80 12.41 25.99
N SER A 112 -20.51 13.34 26.64
CA SER A 112 -21.62 13.00 27.54
C SER A 112 -22.91 12.66 26.79
N ASP A 113 -23.01 13.00 25.51
CA ASP A 113 -24.19 12.74 24.67
C ASP A 113 -23.96 11.47 23.83
N THR A 114 -24.07 10.32 24.48
CA THR A 114 -23.92 9.01 23.83
C THR A 114 -25.04 8.72 22.83
N SER A 115 -26.21 9.36 22.96
CA SER A 115 -27.31 9.24 22.00
C SER A 115 -26.97 9.93 20.68
N LYS A 116 -26.37 11.12 20.74
CA LYS A 116 -25.85 11.80 19.56
C LYS A 116 -24.68 11.04 18.94
N LEU A 117 -23.73 10.56 19.76
CA LEU A 117 -22.61 9.75 19.26
C LEU A 117 -23.11 8.53 18.50
N ARG A 118 -24.09 7.81 19.07
CA ARG A 118 -24.74 6.67 18.42
C ARG A 118 -25.34 7.06 17.08
N SER A 119 -26.08 8.16 17.03
CA SER A 119 -26.66 8.67 15.78
C SER A 119 -25.59 8.98 14.74
N ASP A 120 -24.48 9.61 15.14
CA ASP A 120 -23.40 10.00 14.24
C ASP A 120 -22.61 8.78 13.72
N LEU A 121 -22.32 7.79 14.57
CA LEU A 121 -21.67 6.54 14.17
C LEU A 121 -22.50 5.71 13.19
N LEU A 122 -23.83 5.88 13.18
CA LEU A 122 -24.77 5.24 12.25
C LEU A 122 -24.93 5.99 10.93
N THR A 123 -24.30 7.16 10.76
CA THR A 123 -24.35 7.88 9.49
C THR A 123 -23.40 7.29 8.45
N HIS A 124 -23.74 7.46 7.18
CA HIS A 124 -22.91 7.08 6.04
C HIS A 124 -23.24 7.96 4.82
N GLY A 125 -22.34 7.98 3.84
CA GLY A 125 -22.53 8.66 2.55
C GLY A 125 -22.10 10.12 2.52
N ASN A 126 -22.27 10.75 1.36
CA ASN A 126 -21.77 12.09 1.08
C ASN A 126 -22.86 13.16 0.85
N GLY A 127 -24.14 12.81 1.02
CA GLY A 127 -25.26 13.71 0.77
C GLY A 127 -25.62 13.93 -0.71
N GLU A 128 -24.83 13.39 -1.65
CA GLU A 128 -25.05 13.57 -3.08
C GLU A 128 -25.98 12.48 -3.64
N HIS A 129 -26.71 12.81 -4.70
CA HIS A 129 -27.61 11.88 -5.40
C HIS A 129 -28.67 11.21 -4.49
N GLY A 130 -29.16 11.93 -3.47
CA GLY A 130 -30.17 11.43 -2.53
C GLY A 130 -29.63 10.51 -1.44
N ARG A 131 -28.32 10.41 -1.28
CA ARG A 131 -27.67 9.67 -0.19
C ARG A 131 -27.72 10.45 1.12
N THR A 132 -27.59 9.73 2.23
CA THR A 132 -27.34 10.33 3.55
C THR A 132 -25.94 10.94 3.62
N THR A 133 -25.71 11.80 4.61
CA THR A 133 -24.41 12.45 4.83
C THR A 133 -23.78 11.91 6.11
N LEU A 134 -22.51 11.55 6.04
CA LEU A 134 -21.68 11.23 7.19
C LEU A 134 -21.54 12.44 8.12
N ASN A 135 -21.90 12.26 9.39
CA ASN A 135 -21.64 13.22 10.46
C ASN A 135 -20.30 12.88 11.12
N PHE A 136 -19.40 13.86 11.14
CA PHE A 136 -18.14 13.70 11.84
C PHE A 136 -18.33 13.83 13.35
N ILE A 137 -17.86 12.81 14.08
CA ILE A 137 -17.78 12.85 15.54
C ILE A 137 -16.64 13.78 15.95
N ASP A 138 -16.73 14.35 17.15
CA ASP A 138 -15.70 15.24 17.65
C ASP A 138 -14.36 14.50 17.85
N LYS A 139 -13.28 15.27 17.75
CA LYS A 139 -11.91 14.74 17.77
C LYS A 139 -11.61 13.99 19.07
N ASP A 140 -12.07 14.50 20.21
CA ASP A 140 -11.70 13.94 21.52
C ASP A 140 -12.42 12.61 21.77
N THR A 141 -13.70 12.53 21.44
CA THR A 141 -14.46 11.27 21.47
C THR A 141 -13.85 10.24 20.53
N ARG A 142 -13.50 10.63 19.29
CA ARG A 142 -12.78 9.74 18.37
C ARG A 142 -11.49 9.22 18.98
N ASP A 143 -10.64 10.12 19.48
CA ASP A 143 -9.32 9.77 20.00
C ASP A 143 -9.45 8.80 21.18
N SER A 144 -10.47 8.95 22.01
CA SER A 144 -10.80 8.00 23.07
C SER A 144 -11.28 6.65 22.56
N ILE A 145 -12.13 6.60 21.53
CA ILE A 145 -12.53 5.34 20.88
C ILE A 145 -11.30 4.65 20.27
N ASN A 146 -10.41 5.40 19.63
CA ASN A 146 -9.17 4.87 19.03
C ASN A 146 -8.17 4.40 20.10
N ALA A 147 -8.05 5.12 21.21
CA ALA A 147 -7.21 4.72 22.34
C ALA A 147 -7.70 3.39 22.94
N TRP A 148 -9.02 3.25 23.11
CA TRP A 148 -9.61 1.98 23.52
C TRP A 148 -9.36 0.88 22.50
N ALA A 149 -9.77 1.08 21.23
CA ALA A 149 -9.67 0.04 20.20
C ALA A 149 -8.22 -0.42 19.98
N GLY A 150 -7.26 0.50 20.05
CA GLY A 150 -5.83 0.22 19.91
C GLY A 150 -5.19 -0.43 21.14
N SER A 151 -5.81 -0.33 22.32
CA SER A 151 -5.34 -0.99 23.55
C SER A 151 -5.45 -2.52 23.46
N GLN A 152 -4.66 -3.24 24.25
CA GLN A 152 -4.74 -4.71 24.31
C GLN A 152 -6.17 -5.19 24.66
N ASP A 153 -6.83 -4.53 25.60
CA ASP A 153 -8.17 -4.91 26.05
C ASP A 153 -9.23 -4.62 24.98
N GLY A 154 -9.13 -3.48 24.30
CA GLY A 154 -10.00 -3.18 23.17
C GLY A 154 -9.81 -4.14 21.99
N GLN A 155 -8.56 -4.48 21.64
CA GLN A 155 -8.29 -5.45 20.58
C GLN A 155 -8.87 -6.83 20.89
N LYS A 156 -8.70 -7.32 22.13
CA LYS A 156 -9.32 -8.57 22.59
C LYS A 156 -10.84 -8.50 22.55
N TRP A 157 -11.41 -7.39 23.00
CA TRP A 157 -12.86 -7.21 23.00
C TRP A 157 -13.43 -7.19 21.57
N VAL A 158 -12.80 -6.45 20.66
CA VAL A 158 -13.18 -6.38 19.24
C VAL A 158 -13.06 -7.77 18.63
N HIS A 159 -11.96 -8.50 18.88
CA HIS A 159 -11.84 -9.87 18.36
C HIS A 159 -12.95 -10.78 18.86
N LYS A 160 -13.14 -10.84 20.18
CA LYS A 160 -14.10 -11.74 20.83
C LYS A 160 -15.55 -11.48 20.43
N ASN A 161 -15.93 -10.21 20.28
CA ASN A 161 -17.32 -9.80 20.13
C ASN A 161 -17.69 -9.37 18.70
N ILE A 162 -16.71 -9.01 17.86
CA ILE A 162 -16.93 -8.54 16.49
C ILE A 162 -16.27 -9.50 15.51
N ASP A 163 -14.94 -9.51 15.43
CA ASP A 163 -14.23 -10.18 14.33
C ASP A 163 -14.46 -11.70 14.31
N TYR A 164 -14.25 -12.38 15.44
CA TYR A 164 -14.42 -13.82 15.58
C TYR A 164 -15.85 -14.30 15.28
N PRO A 165 -16.91 -13.77 15.92
CA PRO A 165 -18.26 -14.22 15.61
C PRO A 165 -18.70 -13.82 14.19
N GLN A 166 -18.30 -12.66 13.68
CA GLN A 166 -18.62 -12.23 12.32
C GLN A 166 -18.03 -13.15 11.27
N ILE A 167 -16.73 -13.46 11.36
CA ILE A 167 -16.08 -14.35 10.38
C ILE A 167 -16.64 -15.78 10.47
N LYS A 168 -16.96 -16.24 11.67
CA LYS A 168 -17.55 -17.56 11.90
C LYS A 168 -18.94 -17.65 11.27
N ASN A 169 -19.79 -16.65 11.50
CA ASN A 169 -21.14 -16.61 10.93
C ASN A 169 -21.11 -16.50 9.39
N ALA A 170 -20.23 -15.67 8.84
CA ALA A 170 -20.05 -15.55 7.38
C ALA A 170 -19.56 -16.86 6.76
N THR A 171 -18.63 -17.54 7.43
CA THR A 171 -18.11 -18.84 6.99
C THR A 171 -19.20 -19.91 7.05
N GLN A 172 -19.98 -19.97 8.15
CA GLN A 172 -21.06 -20.93 8.29
C GLN A 172 -22.13 -20.76 7.21
N SER A 173 -22.57 -19.53 6.96
CA SER A 173 -23.61 -19.28 5.95
C SER A 173 -23.12 -19.60 4.52
N ALA A 174 -21.84 -19.33 4.22
CA ALA A 174 -21.21 -19.77 2.99
C ALA A 174 -21.16 -21.31 2.87
N MET A 175 -20.82 -22.02 3.95
CA MET A 175 -20.83 -23.49 3.98
C MET A 175 -22.24 -24.05 3.79
N ASP A 176 -23.23 -23.54 4.53
CA ASP A 176 -24.64 -23.96 4.42
C ASP A 176 -25.16 -23.79 2.99
N THR A 177 -24.79 -22.69 2.34
CA THR A 177 -25.13 -22.42 0.93
C THR A 177 -24.53 -23.48 0.00
N LEU A 178 -23.26 -23.85 0.23
CA LEU A 178 -22.58 -24.86 -0.58
C LEU A 178 -23.07 -26.28 -0.31
N ASP A 179 -23.37 -26.63 0.92
CA ASP A 179 -23.92 -27.94 1.26
C ASP A 179 -25.30 -28.13 0.65
N LYS A 180 -26.08 -27.04 0.56
CA LYS A 180 -27.42 -27.07 0.00
C LYS A 180 -27.44 -27.07 -1.53
N TYR A 181 -26.58 -26.27 -2.18
CA TYR A 181 -26.68 -26.02 -3.63
C TYR A 181 -25.39 -26.32 -4.40
N GLY A 182 -24.24 -26.40 -3.74
CA GLY A 182 -22.91 -26.47 -4.33
C GLY A 182 -22.44 -27.86 -4.78
N LYS A 183 -23.34 -28.76 -5.18
CA LYS A 183 -23.00 -30.14 -5.59
C LYS A 183 -21.97 -30.24 -6.73
N ASN A 184 -21.83 -29.18 -7.54
CA ASN A 184 -20.91 -29.09 -8.66
C ASN A 184 -19.62 -28.31 -8.32
N ILE A 185 -19.44 -27.91 -7.07
CA ILE A 185 -18.19 -27.32 -6.57
C ILE A 185 -17.28 -28.46 -6.12
N PRO A 186 -16.12 -28.67 -6.77
CA PRO A 186 -15.22 -29.71 -6.33
C PRO A 186 -14.55 -29.32 -5.00
N GLU A 187 -14.19 -30.33 -4.20
CA GLU A 187 -13.63 -30.12 -2.86
C GLU A 187 -12.37 -29.23 -2.88
N ASP A 188 -11.54 -29.37 -3.91
CA ASP A 188 -10.34 -28.57 -4.08
C ASP A 188 -10.62 -27.09 -4.40
N ARG A 189 -11.86 -26.70 -4.72
CA ARG A 189 -12.31 -25.31 -4.93
C ARG A 189 -13.27 -24.82 -3.85
N ARG A 190 -13.51 -25.62 -2.83
CA ARG A 190 -14.50 -25.30 -1.79
C ARG A 190 -14.07 -24.12 -0.94
N LEU A 191 -12.79 -24.02 -0.56
CA LEU A 191 -12.25 -22.88 0.18
C LEU A 191 -12.39 -21.56 -0.59
N GLU A 192 -12.02 -21.53 -1.88
CA GLU A 192 -12.14 -20.33 -2.71
C GLU A 192 -13.60 -19.91 -2.87
N THR A 193 -14.52 -20.87 -3.02
CA THR A 193 -15.95 -20.58 -3.10
C THR A 193 -16.48 -20.02 -1.79
N VAL A 194 -16.12 -20.62 -0.65
CA VAL A 194 -16.45 -20.10 0.68
C VAL A 194 -15.93 -18.68 0.86
N ALA A 195 -14.69 -18.41 0.44
CA ALA A 195 -14.11 -17.07 0.53
C ALA A 195 -14.91 -16.03 -0.28
N ILE A 196 -15.38 -16.36 -1.49
CA ILE A 196 -16.25 -15.46 -2.28
C ILE A 196 -17.57 -15.19 -1.54
N LEU A 197 -18.24 -16.24 -1.08
CA LEU A 197 -19.54 -16.13 -0.44
C LEU A 197 -19.45 -15.37 0.89
N ALA A 198 -18.51 -15.74 1.77
CA ALA A 198 -18.27 -15.05 3.03
C ALA A 198 -17.89 -13.58 2.82
N LYS A 199 -17.09 -13.27 1.78
CA LYS A 199 -16.77 -11.89 1.41
C LYS A 199 -17.99 -11.12 0.91
N THR A 200 -18.88 -11.79 0.18
CA THR A 200 -20.14 -11.21 -0.30
C THR A 200 -21.05 -10.86 0.87
N GLU A 201 -21.22 -11.76 1.84
CA GLU A 201 -21.96 -11.46 3.07
C GLU A 201 -21.31 -10.30 3.84
N ASN A 202 -19.99 -10.29 3.91
CA ASN A 202 -19.28 -9.27 4.66
C ASN A 202 -19.36 -7.87 4.02
N GLN A 203 -19.43 -7.75 2.69
CA GLN A 203 -19.41 -6.43 2.03
C GLN A 203 -20.75 -6.02 1.44
N ILE A 204 -21.48 -6.95 0.83
CA ILE A 204 -22.67 -6.70 0.00
C ILE A 204 -23.69 -7.84 0.11
N PRO A 205 -24.25 -8.11 1.31
CA PRO A 205 -25.11 -9.27 1.56
C PRO A 205 -26.36 -9.32 0.67
N SER A 206 -26.80 -8.16 0.15
CA SER A 206 -27.89 -8.08 -0.85
C SER A 206 -27.61 -8.85 -2.14
N GLN A 207 -26.35 -9.17 -2.44
CA GLN A 207 -25.96 -9.93 -3.63
C GLN A 207 -25.92 -11.45 -3.41
N MET A 208 -26.04 -11.95 -2.18
CA MET A 208 -25.93 -13.39 -1.89
C MET A 208 -26.89 -14.26 -2.68
N LYS A 209 -28.15 -13.80 -2.86
CA LYS A 209 -29.16 -14.51 -3.66
C LYS A 209 -28.73 -14.75 -5.11
N LYS A 210 -27.85 -13.92 -5.67
CA LYS A 210 -27.32 -14.13 -7.04
C LYS A 210 -26.38 -15.32 -7.09
N PHE A 211 -25.58 -15.53 -6.04
CA PHE A 211 -24.70 -16.71 -5.94
C PHE A 211 -25.49 -17.97 -5.63
N GLU A 212 -26.48 -17.91 -4.74
CA GLU A 212 -27.41 -19.02 -4.51
C GLU A 212 -28.07 -19.47 -5.81
N LYS A 213 -28.52 -18.52 -6.65
CA LYS A 213 -29.12 -18.82 -7.96
C LYS A 213 -28.14 -19.54 -8.89
N VAL A 214 -26.89 -19.09 -8.97
CA VAL A 214 -25.84 -19.74 -9.78
C VAL A 214 -25.65 -21.20 -9.34
N LEU A 215 -25.56 -21.44 -8.03
CA LEU A 215 -25.39 -22.79 -7.48
C LEU A 215 -26.64 -23.67 -7.69
N GLN A 216 -27.84 -23.11 -7.49
CA GLN A 216 -29.11 -23.79 -7.74
C GLN A 216 -29.26 -24.23 -9.20
N ASP A 217 -28.77 -23.43 -10.13
CA ASP A 217 -28.77 -23.73 -11.57
C ASP A 217 -27.70 -24.77 -11.95
N GLY A 218 -26.92 -25.27 -10.99
CA GLY A 218 -25.86 -26.24 -11.20
C GLY A 218 -24.54 -25.62 -11.64
N GLY A 219 -24.30 -24.33 -11.37
CA GLY A 219 -23.04 -23.68 -11.64
C GLY A 219 -21.86 -24.29 -10.86
N ASN A 220 -20.67 -24.23 -11.46
CA ASN A 220 -19.42 -24.66 -10.84
C ASN A 220 -18.64 -23.46 -10.25
N TYR A 221 -17.39 -23.68 -9.84
CA TYR A 221 -16.53 -22.62 -9.29
C TYR A 221 -16.31 -21.46 -10.28
N ASP A 222 -16.09 -21.76 -11.56
CA ASP A 222 -15.83 -20.74 -12.58
C ASP A 222 -17.07 -19.85 -12.77
N ASP A 223 -18.27 -20.41 -12.70
CA ASP A 223 -19.52 -19.65 -12.75
C ASP A 223 -19.69 -18.73 -11.53
N VAL A 224 -19.32 -19.21 -10.34
CA VAL A 224 -19.32 -18.40 -9.11
C VAL A 224 -18.29 -17.26 -9.21
N LEU A 225 -17.08 -17.55 -9.69
CA LEU A 225 -16.04 -16.54 -9.89
C LEU A 225 -16.45 -15.52 -10.97
N ALA A 226 -17.05 -15.97 -12.08
CA ALA A 226 -17.58 -15.10 -13.11
C ALA A 226 -18.68 -14.18 -12.56
N LYS A 227 -19.58 -14.70 -11.71
CA LYS A 227 -20.58 -13.88 -11.02
C LYS A 227 -19.93 -12.85 -10.11
N ALA A 228 -18.89 -13.23 -9.37
CA ALA A 228 -18.15 -12.32 -8.50
C ALA A 228 -17.46 -11.20 -9.30
N ASN A 229 -16.87 -11.52 -10.45
CA ASN A 229 -16.27 -10.52 -11.35
C ASN A 229 -17.32 -9.57 -11.94
N GLN A 230 -18.48 -10.08 -12.35
CA GLN A 230 -19.58 -9.23 -12.81
C GLN A 230 -20.05 -8.25 -11.72
N ILE A 231 -20.13 -8.72 -10.46
CA ILE A 231 -20.49 -7.86 -9.33
C ILE A 231 -19.38 -6.82 -9.09
N LYS A 232 -18.10 -7.18 -9.21
CA LYS A 232 -16.94 -6.26 -9.08
C LYS A 232 -17.00 -5.11 -10.08
N GLU A 233 -17.42 -5.37 -11.32
CA GLU A 233 -17.60 -4.34 -12.35
C GLU A 233 -18.63 -3.28 -11.94
N THR A 234 -19.66 -3.70 -11.20
CA THR A 234 -20.70 -2.78 -10.69
C THR A 234 -20.28 -2.13 -9.37
N TYR A 235 -19.64 -2.89 -8.49
CA TYR A 235 -19.23 -2.47 -7.15
C TYR A 235 -17.71 -2.56 -7.04
N SER A 236 -17.01 -1.50 -7.45
CA SER A 236 -15.54 -1.46 -7.51
C SER A 236 -14.85 -1.70 -6.16
N TYR A 237 -15.56 -1.56 -5.04
CA TYR A 237 -15.07 -1.82 -3.68
C TYR A 237 -15.25 -3.28 -3.23
N TYR A 238 -16.03 -4.09 -3.96
CA TYR A 238 -16.26 -5.50 -3.63
C TYR A 238 -14.98 -6.32 -3.87
N ASP A 239 -14.60 -7.19 -2.96
CA ASP A 239 -13.32 -7.91 -3.00
C ASP A 239 -13.47 -9.45 -3.06
N GLY A 240 -14.63 -9.95 -3.47
CA GLY A 240 -14.87 -11.41 -3.61
C GLY A 240 -13.85 -12.13 -4.50
N PRO A 241 -13.58 -11.66 -5.74
CA PRO A 241 -12.56 -12.29 -6.59
C PRO A 241 -11.16 -12.28 -5.96
N LYS A 242 -10.81 -11.22 -5.22
CA LYS A 242 -9.55 -11.12 -4.49
C LYS A 242 -9.49 -12.12 -3.34
N ALA A 243 -10.59 -12.29 -2.59
CA ALA A 243 -10.68 -13.30 -1.54
C ALA A 243 -10.48 -14.73 -2.08
N ALA A 244 -11.05 -15.05 -3.25
CA ALA A 244 -10.77 -16.31 -3.94
C ALA A 244 -9.29 -16.50 -4.31
N ALA A 245 -8.65 -15.47 -4.86
CA ALA A 245 -7.22 -15.55 -5.20
C ALA A 245 -6.34 -15.77 -3.96
N LEU A 246 -6.65 -15.12 -2.83
CA LEU A 246 -5.95 -15.31 -1.58
C LEU A 246 -6.22 -16.69 -0.97
N ALA A 247 -7.45 -17.20 -1.09
CA ALA A 247 -7.80 -18.57 -0.71
C ALA A 247 -7.00 -19.61 -1.50
N GLU A 248 -6.81 -19.41 -2.81
CA GLU A 248 -5.97 -20.28 -3.62
C GLU A 248 -4.50 -20.24 -3.18
N GLN A 249 -3.96 -19.05 -2.87
CA GLN A 249 -2.60 -18.92 -2.32
C GLN A 249 -2.46 -19.62 -0.97
N TYR A 250 -3.45 -19.44 -0.08
CA TYR A 250 -3.51 -20.07 1.23
C TYR A 250 -3.52 -21.60 1.10
N LYS A 251 -4.38 -22.13 0.23
CA LYS A 251 -4.45 -23.56 -0.10
C LYS A 251 -3.15 -24.08 -0.69
N ASN A 252 -2.52 -23.33 -1.58
CA ASN A 252 -1.25 -23.74 -2.19
C ASN A 252 -0.11 -23.82 -1.18
N ALA A 253 -0.12 -22.99 -0.13
CA ALA A 253 0.87 -23.04 0.93
C ALA A 253 0.80 -24.33 1.78
N TYR A 254 -0.34 -25.01 1.84
CA TYR A 254 -0.47 -26.32 2.49
C TYR A 254 0.31 -27.44 1.80
N LYS A 255 0.76 -27.24 0.55
CA LYS A 255 1.61 -28.22 -0.16
C LYS A 255 3.00 -28.36 0.46
N ASP A 256 3.41 -27.38 1.27
CA ASP A 256 4.67 -27.38 2.02
C ASP A 256 4.39 -27.81 3.48
N PRO A 257 4.90 -28.96 3.96
CA PRO A 257 4.61 -29.48 5.29
C PRO A 257 5.00 -28.54 6.44
N GLU A 258 6.08 -27.77 6.29
CA GLU A 258 6.51 -26.82 7.32
C GLU A 258 5.55 -25.63 7.41
N LYS A 259 5.05 -25.18 6.25
CA LYS A 259 4.02 -24.14 6.19
C LYS A 259 2.69 -24.67 6.72
N ALA A 260 2.24 -25.85 6.29
CA ALA A 260 0.97 -26.45 6.72
C ALA A 260 0.82 -26.46 8.25
N ALA A 261 1.85 -26.89 8.98
CA ALA A 261 1.81 -26.91 10.44
C ALA A 261 1.71 -25.51 11.08
N ALA A 262 2.37 -24.50 10.49
CA ALA A 262 2.26 -23.12 10.96
C ALA A 262 0.88 -22.52 10.65
N LEU A 263 0.32 -22.84 9.49
CA LEU A 263 -1.01 -22.40 9.05
C LEU A 263 -2.10 -22.99 9.97
N ASP A 264 -2.03 -24.28 10.31
CA ASP A 264 -2.97 -24.92 11.25
C ASP A 264 -2.94 -24.28 12.64
N ARG A 265 -1.75 -23.98 13.16
CA ARG A 265 -1.60 -23.26 14.43
C ARG A 265 -2.14 -21.83 14.34
N ALA A 266 -1.91 -21.14 13.22
CA ALA A 266 -2.42 -19.79 12.99
C ALA A 266 -3.95 -19.75 12.97
N HIS A 267 -4.59 -20.69 12.27
CA HIS A 267 -6.05 -20.84 12.24
C HIS A 267 -6.63 -21.14 13.60
N THR A 268 -6.03 -22.08 14.32
CA THR A 268 -6.47 -22.46 15.66
C THR A 268 -6.41 -21.27 16.61
N LYS A 269 -5.36 -20.45 16.51
CA LYS A 269 -5.21 -19.21 17.29
C LYS A 269 -6.33 -18.23 16.97
N VAL A 270 -6.49 -17.80 15.71
CA VAL A 270 -7.49 -16.77 15.36
C VAL A 270 -8.93 -17.27 15.47
N GLY A 271 -9.13 -18.59 15.40
CA GLY A 271 -10.40 -19.27 15.67
C GLY A 271 -10.76 -19.39 17.15
N ASP A 272 -9.88 -18.98 18.07
CA ASP A 272 -10.21 -18.86 19.49
C ASP A 272 -10.83 -17.49 19.79
N ALA A 273 -11.98 -17.49 20.46
CA ALA A 273 -12.66 -16.27 20.91
C ALA A 273 -11.80 -15.43 21.88
N ASN A 274 -10.83 -16.03 22.56
CA ASN A 274 -9.94 -15.39 23.53
C ASN A 274 -8.55 -15.07 22.94
N PHE A 275 -8.36 -15.23 21.63
CA PHE A 275 -7.16 -14.78 20.95
C PHE A 275 -6.87 -13.30 21.25
N ASP A 276 -5.58 -12.98 21.35
CA ASP A 276 -5.09 -11.64 21.62
C ASP A 276 -4.45 -11.05 20.36
N PRO A 277 -5.18 -10.24 19.57
CA PRO A 277 -4.66 -9.69 18.33
C PRO A 277 -3.51 -8.71 18.52
N SER A 278 -3.34 -8.14 19.72
CA SER A 278 -2.26 -7.19 20.00
C SER A 278 -0.87 -7.82 19.87
N LYS A 279 -0.80 -9.15 19.96
CA LYS A 279 0.44 -9.94 19.81
C LYS A 279 0.62 -10.55 18.42
N SER A 280 -0.38 -10.38 17.54
CA SER A 280 -0.37 -10.97 16.18
C SER A 280 0.82 -10.52 15.33
N GLY A 281 1.32 -9.30 15.58
CA GLY A 281 2.47 -8.73 14.89
C GLY A 281 3.80 -9.42 15.19
N ASP A 282 3.89 -10.18 16.29
CA ASP A 282 5.10 -10.92 16.70
C ASP A 282 4.95 -12.43 16.64
N ASP A 283 3.72 -12.94 16.48
CA ASP A 283 3.43 -14.36 16.41
C ASP A 283 3.95 -14.99 15.10
N ALA A 284 4.84 -15.98 15.23
CA ALA A 284 5.49 -16.64 14.10
C ALA A 284 4.50 -17.40 13.19
N ASP A 285 3.45 -17.98 13.75
CA ASP A 285 2.45 -18.74 12.99
C ASP A 285 1.56 -17.77 12.21
N ILE A 286 1.13 -16.68 12.86
CA ILE A 286 0.37 -15.62 12.19
C ILE A 286 1.19 -14.98 11.06
N LYS A 287 2.49 -14.71 11.29
CA LYS A 287 3.41 -14.22 10.24
C LYS A 287 3.52 -15.21 9.08
N ALA A 288 3.60 -16.51 9.37
CA ALA A 288 3.65 -17.55 8.35
C ALA A 288 2.35 -17.59 7.51
N ALA A 289 1.19 -17.52 8.16
CA ALA A 289 -0.11 -17.46 7.50
C ALA A 289 -0.25 -16.21 6.62
N LEU A 290 0.17 -15.04 7.11
CA LEU A 290 0.19 -13.80 6.31
C LEU A 290 1.20 -13.92 5.14
N LYS A 291 2.35 -14.56 5.35
CA LYS A 291 3.32 -14.85 4.28
C LYS A 291 2.76 -15.75 3.18
N ALA A 292 1.98 -16.76 3.56
CA ALA A 292 1.34 -17.67 2.64
C ALA A 292 0.43 -16.97 1.62
N ILE A 293 -0.23 -15.87 2.02
CA ILE A 293 -1.08 -15.05 1.16
C ILE A 293 -0.39 -13.80 0.61
N GLY A 294 0.94 -13.82 0.53
CA GLY A 294 1.73 -12.71 -0.04
C GLY A 294 1.81 -11.46 0.84
N GLN A 295 1.36 -11.51 2.10
CA GLN A 295 1.42 -10.40 3.05
C GLN A 295 2.63 -10.44 4.00
N GLY A 296 3.41 -11.52 4.02
CA GLY A 296 4.60 -11.72 4.87
C GLY A 296 5.96 -11.49 4.18
N GLY A 297 5.96 -10.84 3.01
CA GLY A 297 7.16 -10.25 2.40
C GLY A 297 7.51 -8.87 2.96
N ARG A 298 6.87 -8.45 4.05
CA ARG A 298 7.25 -7.29 4.85
C ARG A 298 7.92 -7.80 6.11
N ALA A 299 9.25 -7.76 6.15
CA ALA A 299 9.97 -7.87 7.42
C ALA A 299 9.50 -6.72 8.33
N HIS A 300 8.70 -7.03 9.34
CA HIS A 300 8.45 -6.13 10.45
C HIS A 300 9.64 -6.21 11.41
N ALA A 301 10.43 -5.12 11.46
CA ALA A 301 11.13 -4.73 12.67
C ALA A 301 10.08 -4.40 13.77
N PRO A 302 10.39 -4.59 15.07
CA PRO A 302 9.41 -4.75 16.14
C PRO A 302 8.57 -3.49 16.39
N ALA A 303 7.38 -3.72 16.93
CA ALA A 303 6.32 -2.74 17.09
C ALA A 303 6.74 -1.51 17.92
N GLY A 304 6.64 -0.36 17.26
CA GLY A 304 6.68 1.00 17.81
C GLY A 304 6.92 1.99 16.68
N HIS A 305 5.87 2.71 16.25
CA HIS A 305 5.92 3.89 15.36
C HIS A 305 6.29 3.64 13.88
N GLY A 306 5.30 3.24 13.06
CA GLY A 306 5.48 3.06 11.62
C GLY A 306 5.21 4.31 10.76
N SER A 307 4.72 5.40 11.35
CA SER A 307 4.58 6.67 10.65
C SER A 307 4.86 7.85 11.57
N LEU A 308 5.78 8.74 11.17
CA LEU A 308 5.99 10.02 11.84
C LEU A 308 5.15 11.09 11.13
N LYS A 309 4.36 11.87 11.87
CA LYS A 309 3.45 12.88 11.33
C LYS A 309 3.37 14.08 12.26
N ASP A 310 2.69 15.15 11.85
CA ASP A 310 2.50 16.37 12.64
C ASP A 310 2.15 16.06 14.11
N GLY A 311 2.92 16.65 15.03
CA GLY A 311 2.77 16.45 16.47
C GLY A 311 3.52 15.25 17.05
N ALA A 312 4.14 14.40 16.22
CA ALA A 312 5.09 13.40 16.70
C ALA A 312 6.33 14.08 17.28
N HIS A 313 6.93 13.49 18.32
CA HIS A 313 8.15 14.00 18.92
C HIS A 313 9.09 12.86 19.35
N GLY A 314 10.37 13.17 19.57
CA GLY A 314 11.40 12.25 20.07
C GLY A 314 12.40 11.76 19.01
N GLU A 315 13.29 10.84 19.41
CA GLU A 315 14.50 10.47 18.64
C GLU A 315 14.24 10.04 17.19
N LYS A 316 13.09 9.42 16.91
CA LYS A 316 12.72 9.02 15.55
C LYS A 316 12.44 10.20 14.63
N VAL A 317 11.86 11.28 15.18
CA VAL A 317 11.65 12.54 14.47
C VAL A 317 12.99 13.25 14.27
N THR A 318 13.87 13.23 15.26
CA THR A 318 15.25 13.75 15.12
C THR A 318 16.00 13.04 14.00
N ALA A 319 15.90 11.70 13.91
CA ALA A 319 16.51 10.92 12.84
C ALA A 319 15.91 11.25 11.46
N LEU A 320 14.59 11.36 11.37
CA LEU A 320 13.89 11.79 10.16
C LEU A 320 14.36 13.16 9.68
N GLN A 321 14.37 14.17 10.56
CA GLN A 321 14.81 15.52 10.25
C GLN A 321 16.29 15.55 9.83
N THR A 322 17.12 14.72 10.46
CA THR A 322 18.54 14.58 10.12
C THR A 322 18.73 14.02 8.72
N ASP A 323 18.01 12.96 8.36
CA ASP A 323 18.12 12.34 7.04
C ASP A 323 17.54 13.23 5.93
N LEU A 324 16.42 13.92 6.19
CA LEU A 324 15.87 14.92 5.27
C LEU A 324 16.85 16.09 5.04
N ALA A 325 17.48 16.60 6.11
CA ALA A 325 18.47 17.67 6.02
C ALA A 325 19.72 17.23 5.24
N LYS A 326 20.23 16.00 5.48
CA LYS A 326 21.37 15.43 4.73
C LYS A 326 21.08 15.28 3.24
N LEU A 327 19.84 14.94 2.91
CA LEU A 327 19.36 14.80 1.53
C LEU A 327 18.99 16.15 0.89
N GLY A 328 19.16 17.26 1.61
CA GLY A 328 18.95 18.62 1.10
C GLY A 328 17.49 19.09 1.10
N PHE A 329 16.58 18.37 1.76
CA PHE A 329 15.18 18.78 1.88
C PHE A 329 15.03 19.85 2.96
N THR A 330 14.36 20.94 2.61
CA THR A 330 14.17 22.13 3.44
C THR A 330 12.71 22.29 3.88
N ASP A 331 12.48 23.18 4.84
CA ASP A 331 11.13 23.64 5.17
C ASP A 331 10.48 24.42 4.01
N ALA A 332 9.21 24.82 4.21
CA ALA A 332 8.43 25.58 3.22
C ALA A 332 9.04 26.95 2.82
N HIS A 333 10.03 27.46 3.57
CA HIS A 333 10.70 28.73 3.32
C HIS A 333 12.12 28.54 2.78
N GLY A 334 12.51 27.31 2.42
CA GLY A 334 13.85 27.01 1.89
C GLY A 334 14.94 26.95 2.97
N ARG A 335 14.57 26.86 4.25
CA ARG A 335 15.54 26.75 5.36
C ARG A 335 15.84 25.29 5.66
N VAL A 336 17.11 25.00 5.93
CA VAL A 336 17.55 23.66 6.36
C VAL A 336 16.83 23.28 7.65
N LEU A 337 16.37 22.04 7.75
CA LEU A 337 15.75 21.53 8.97
C LEU A 337 16.78 21.48 10.10
N HIS A 338 16.37 21.95 11.27
CA HIS A 338 17.10 21.72 12.52
C HIS A 338 16.50 20.49 13.21
N PRO A 339 17.27 19.42 13.45
CA PRO A 339 16.78 18.24 14.15
C PRO A 339 16.55 18.53 15.63
N ASP A 340 15.38 19.06 15.96
CA ASP A 340 14.92 19.36 17.32
C ASP A 340 14.11 18.20 17.94
N GLY A 341 13.75 17.21 17.12
CA GLY A 341 12.94 16.07 17.54
C GLY A 341 11.45 16.36 17.57
N ASP A 342 10.99 17.50 17.05
CA ASP A 342 9.57 17.85 16.97
C ASP A 342 9.07 17.87 15.52
N PHE A 343 8.01 17.11 15.25
CA PHE A 343 7.42 17.04 13.91
C PHE A 343 6.45 18.20 13.73
N GLY A 344 7.01 19.39 13.52
CA GLY A 344 6.27 20.62 13.23
C GLY A 344 6.06 20.88 11.73
N PRO A 345 5.43 22.01 11.37
CA PRO A 345 5.11 22.36 9.98
C PRO A 345 6.31 22.37 9.02
N GLY A 346 7.51 22.71 9.52
CA GLY A 346 8.74 22.67 8.74
C GLY A 346 9.14 21.26 8.34
N THR A 347 9.12 20.32 9.30
CA THR A 347 9.39 18.89 9.07
C THR A 347 8.38 18.28 8.10
N LYS A 348 7.10 18.62 8.24
CA LYS A 348 6.05 18.19 7.32
C LYS A 348 6.32 18.63 5.88
N ALA A 349 6.60 19.92 5.68
CA ALA A 349 6.87 20.47 4.35
C ALA A 349 8.06 19.78 3.67
N ALA A 350 9.09 19.44 4.46
CA ALA A 350 10.23 18.67 3.97
C ALA A 350 9.85 17.22 3.63
N VAL A 351 9.03 16.55 4.45
CA VAL A 351 8.51 15.20 4.17
C VAL A 351 7.66 15.18 2.90
N GLU A 352 6.75 16.13 2.72
CA GLU A 352 5.94 16.22 1.51
C GLU A 352 6.80 16.45 0.27
N THR A 353 7.84 17.28 0.40
CA THR A 353 8.77 17.57 -0.71
C THR A 353 9.59 16.33 -1.05
N PHE A 354 10.08 15.62 -0.04
CA PHE A 354 10.72 14.31 -0.19
C PHE A 354 9.79 13.31 -0.87
N GLN A 355 8.53 13.20 -0.42
CA GLN A 355 7.56 12.30 -1.01
C GLN A 355 7.29 12.62 -2.48
N ARG A 356 7.10 13.90 -2.84
CA ARG A 356 6.98 14.34 -4.23
C ARG A 356 8.20 13.95 -5.05
N ALA A 357 9.40 14.21 -4.53
CA ALA A 357 10.66 13.91 -5.20
C ALA A 357 10.89 12.40 -5.42
N HIS A 358 10.27 11.56 -4.58
CA HIS A 358 10.41 10.10 -4.64
C HIS A 358 9.16 9.37 -5.15
N GLY A 359 8.24 10.08 -5.82
CA GLY A 359 7.05 9.48 -6.45
C GLY A 359 6.06 8.88 -5.46
N LEU A 360 6.11 9.30 -4.20
CA LEU A 360 5.21 8.89 -3.14
C LEU A 360 4.03 9.87 -3.03
N ALA A 361 2.94 9.42 -2.41
CA ALA A 361 1.86 10.31 -2.04
C ALA A 361 2.39 11.37 -1.06
N ALA A 362 2.29 12.64 -1.43
CA ALA A 362 2.76 13.78 -0.65
C ALA A 362 1.76 14.15 0.46
N ASP A 363 1.55 13.21 1.38
CA ASP A 363 0.61 13.32 2.49
C ASP A 363 1.24 13.95 3.75
N GLY A 364 2.55 14.23 3.73
CA GLY A 364 3.28 14.84 4.83
C GLY A 364 3.47 13.90 6.01
N VAL A 365 3.16 12.62 5.83
CA VAL A 365 3.32 11.56 6.82
C VAL A 365 4.51 10.71 6.42
N ALA A 366 5.54 10.64 7.25
CA ALA A 366 6.65 9.73 7.05
C ALA A 366 6.23 8.31 7.46
N GLY A 367 5.33 7.70 6.69
CA GLY A 367 4.88 6.32 6.83
C GLY A 367 5.91 5.30 6.33
N PRO A 368 5.63 3.99 6.35
CA PRO A 368 6.63 2.97 6.07
C PRO A 368 7.26 3.11 4.68
N LYS A 369 6.48 3.48 3.66
CA LYS A 369 7.00 3.74 2.31
C LYS A 369 7.93 4.95 2.26
N THR A 370 7.59 6.00 3.00
CA THR A 370 8.36 7.24 3.07
C THR A 370 9.64 7.03 3.87
N LEU A 371 9.57 6.34 5.01
CA LEU A 371 10.74 5.98 5.82
C LEU A 371 11.65 4.99 5.09
N GLU A 372 11.10 4.03 4.35
CA GLU A 372 11.88 3.11 3.52
C GLU A 372 12.55 3.85 2.37
N ALA A 373 11.85 4.75 1.68
CA ALA A 373 12.44 5.59 0.65
C ALA A 373 13.54 6.49 1.23
N LEU A 374 13.31 7.07 2.41
CA LEU A 374 14.27 7.95 3.08
C LEU A 374 15.49 7.19 3.55
N GLN A 375 15.31 5.99 4.10
CA GLN A 375 16.42 5.09 4.45
C GLN A 375 17.19 4.64 3.20
N LYS A 376 16.51 4.32 2.09
CA LYS A 376 17.19 4.01 0.81
C LYS A 376 17.99 5.19 0.28
N ALA A 377 17.45 6.41 0.42
CA ALA A 377 18.14 7.63 0.04
C ALA A 377 19.32 7.94 0.99
N ALA A 378 19.18 7.65 2.29
CA ALA A 378 20.17 7.96 3.32
C ALA A 378 21.24 6.86 3.56
N HIS A 379 20.98 5.60 3.21
CA HIS A 379 21.84 4.42 3.46
C HIS A 379 22.31 3.72 2.18
N LEU A 380 23.01 4.42 1.30
CA LEU A 380 23.89 3.78 0.33
C LEU A 380 25.36 3.89 0.77
N PRO A 381 25.93 2.86 1.43
CA PRO A 381 27.28 2.39 1.12
C PRO A 381 27.25 1.54 -0.16
N GLN A 382 28.32 1.65 -0.93
CA GLN A 382 28.49 1.13 -2.29
C GLN A 382 28.37 -0.41 -2.46
N VAL A 383 28.12 -0.81 -3.74
CA VAL A 383 28.58 -2.02 -4.49
C VAL A 383 27.50 -3.04 -5.00
N THR A 384 27.22 -2.92 -6.32
CA THR A 384 26.93 -3.90 -7.44
C THR A 384 25.68 -4.81 -7.50
N HIS A 385 24.66 -4.46 -8.31
CA HIS A 385 24.41 -4.94 -9.70
C HIS A 385 23.00 -4.56 -10.25
N THR A 386 23.02 -3.62 -11.20
CA THR A 386 22.17 -3.47 -12.41
C THR A 386 20.63 -3.47 -12.30
N SER A 387 20.07 -2.38 -11.76
CA SER A 387 19.07 -1.61 -12.53
C SER A 387 19.76 -0.29 -12.93
N PRO A 388 19.61 0.20 -14.17
CA PRO A 388 20.28 1.44 -14.55
C PRO A 388 19.81 2.57 -13.65
N SER A 389 20.75 3.20 -12.93
CA SER A 389 20.48 4.39 -12.12
C SER A 389 19.87 5.48 -13.00
N SER A 390 19.04 6.35 -12.45
CA SER A 390 18.43 7.45 -13.20
C SER A 390 19.49 8.44 -13.67
N LEU A 391 19.30 9.10 -14.81
CA LEU A 391 20.11 10.24 -15.25
C LEU A 391 20.10 11.39 -14.21
N ALA A 392 19.04 11.48 -13.39
CA ALA A 392 18.99 12.41 -12.27
C ALA A 392 19.91 12.04 -11.11
N ASP A 393 20.33 10.77 -11.00
CA ASP A 393 21.21 10.30 -9.92
C ASP A 393 22.66 10.71 -10.21
N ALA A 394 23.33 11.32 -9.23
CA ALA A 394 24.72 11.74 -9.36
C ALA A 394 25.70 10.61 -9.70
N SER A 395 25.34 9.36 -9.39
CA SER A 395 26.14 8.18 -9.71
C SER A 395 25.99 7.69 -11.15
N HIS A 396 25.04 8.22 -11.93
CA HIS A 396 24.84 7.78 -13.30
C HIS A 396 25.90 8.40 -14.22
N PRO A 397 26.54 7.63 -15.13
CA PRO A 397 27.57 8.14 -16.04
C PRO A 397 27.12 9.32 -16.92
N GLY A 398 25.82 9.40 -17.20
CA GLY A 398 25.20 10.50 -17.95
C GLY A 398 24.68 11.67 -17.11
N HIS A 399 24.91 11.68 -15.80
CA HIS A 399 24.32 12.68 -14.91
C HIS A 399 24.76 14.11 -15.23
N ASP A 400 26.05 14.33 -15.49
CA ASP A 400 26.56 15.68 -15.74
C ASP A 400 26.02 16.28 -17.05
N ILE A 401 25.94 15.47 -18.12
CA ILE A 401 25.39 15.90 -19.40
C ILE A 401 23.87 16.12 -19.32
N TYR A 402 23.16 15.33 -18.51
CA TYR A 402 21.75 15.55 -18.18
C TYR A 402 21.54 16.85 -17.39
N ARG A 403 22.30 17.09 -16.33
CA ARG A 403 22.20 18.32 -15.51
C ARG A 403 22.43 19.56 -16.36
N GLN A 404 23.38 19.50 -17.28
CA GLN A 404 23.66 20.60 -18.22
C GLN A 404 22.49 20.83 -19.17
N ALA A 405 21.94 19.77 -19.79
CA ALA A 405 20.77 19.88 -20.65
C ALA A 405 19.56 20.44 -19.89
N LEU A 406 19.29 19.91 -18.69
CA LEU A 406 18.18 20.34 -17.83
C LEU A 406 18.28 21.82 -17.48
N GLY A 407 19.46 22.29 -17.05
CA GLY A 407 19.66 23.71 -16.75
C GLY A 407 19.37 24.63 -17.94
N ARG A 408 19.57 24.16 -19.18
CA ARG A 408 19.25 24.95 -20.39
C ARG A 408 17.78 24.88 -20.76
N VAL A 409 17.14 23.72 -20.62
CA VAL A 409 15.68 23.59 -20.79
C VAL A 409 14.95 24.46 -19.77
N GLN A 410 15.37 24.46 -18.51
CA GLN A 410 14.84 25.33 -17.45
C GLN A 410 14.98 26.82 -17.78
N ALA A 411 16.12 27.21 -18.37
CA ALA A 411 16.32 28.59 -18.82
C ALA A 411 15.40 28.98 -19.99
N ILE A 412 15.01 28.03 -20.84
CA ILE A 412 14.03 28.25 -21.91
C ILE A 412 12.62 28.36 -21.31
N ASP A 413 12.24 27.47 -20.40
CA ASP A 413 10.94 27.53 -19.70
C ASP A 413 10.75 28.90 -19.04
N ALA A 414 11.76 29.38 -18.32
CA ALA A 414 11.73 30.68 -17.66
C ALA A 414 11.54 31.84 -18.66
N LYS A 415 12.17 31.77 -19.84
CA LYS A 415 11.98 32.78 -20.91
C LYS A 415 10.58 32.75 -21.52
N LEU A 416 9.94 31.59 -21.54
CA LEU A 416 8.57 31.41 -22.03
C LEU A 416 7.50 31.65 -20.96
N GLY A 417 7.90 32.06 -19.74
CA GLY A 417 6.98 32.25 -18.62
C GLY A 417 6.38 30.94 -18.08
N ARG A 418 7.05 29.81 -18.34
CA ARG A 418 6.67 28.48 -17.85
C ARG A 418 7.52 28.09 -16.64
N HIS A 419 6.93 27.32 -15.74
CA HIS A 419 7.67 26.61 -14.69
C HIS A 419 8.10 25.26 -15.22
N SER A 420 9.34 24.86 -14.93
CA SER A 420 9.84 23.54 -15.30
C SER A 420 9.11 22.45 -14.53
N ASP A 421 8.77 21.39 -15.24
CA ASP A 421 8.00 20.24 -14.75
C ASP A 421 8.62 18.93 -15.26
N HIS A 422 7.92 17.81 -15.07
CA HIS A 422 8.34 16.49 -15.55
C HIS A 422 8.56 16.44 -17.08
N MET A 423 7.88 17.29 -17.86
CA MET A 423 8.09 17.36 -19.32
C MET A 423 9.46 17.98 -19.64
N SER A 424 9.88 18.98 -18.85
CA SER A 424 11.23 19.57 -18.93
C SER A 424 12.33 18.56 -18.60
N GLU A 425 12.10 17.71 -17.60
CA GLU A 425 13.01 16.63 -17.21
C GLU A 425 13.13 15.54 -18.30
N ASN A 426 11.99 15.15 -18.90
CA ASN A 426 11.93 14.18 -19.99
C ASN A 426 12.65 14.68 -21.26
N LEU A 427 12.44 15.96 -21.61
CA LEU A 427 13.14 16.61 -22.73
C LEU A 427 14.66 16.65 -22.49
N ALA A 428 15.09 17.05 -21.28
CA ALA A 428 16.50 17.06 -20.91
C ALA A 428 17.14 15.66 -20.94
N GLY A 429 16.42 14.63 -20.50
CA GLY A 429 16.86 13.23 -20.59
C GLY A 429 17.08 12.78 -22.03
N SER A 430 16.15 13.12 -22.92
CA SER A 430 16.25 12.78 -24.35
C SER A 430 17.41 13.52 -25.04
N LEU A 431 17.62 14.81 -24.71
CA LEU A 431 18.76 15.61 -25.18
C LEU A 431 20.10 15.04 -24.71
N ALA A 432 20.19 14.57 -23.47
CA ALA A 432 21.41 13.94 -22.93
C ALA A 432 21.77 12.65 -23.68
N VAL A 433 20.77 11.81 -23.99
CA VAL A 433 20.94 10.59 -24.81
C VAL A 433 21.40 10.94 -26.22
N ALA A 434 20.76 11.91 -26.87
CA ALA A 434 21.12 12.34 -28.22
C ALA A 434 22.54 12.90 -28.27
N ALA A 435 22.90 13.76 -27.31
CA ALA A 435 24.25 14.32 -27.20
C ALA A 435 25.31 13.23 -27.02
N ARG A 436 25.02 12.21 -26.20
CA ARG A 436 25.95 11.07 -26.03
C ARG A 436 26.11 10.25 -27.31
N LYS A 437 25.03 10.04 -28.08
CA LYS A 437 25.10 9.36 -29.40
C LYS A 437 26.01 10.11 -30.37
N GLU A 438 25.98 11.44 -30.34
CA GLU A 438 26.89 12.32 -31.11
C GLU A 438 28.29 12.45 -30.49
N THR A 439 28.65 11.57 -29.55
CA THR A 439 29.94 11.53 -28.84
C THR A 439 30.27 12.83 -28.11
N MET A 440 29.25 13.62 -27.74
CA MET A 440 29.42 14.80 -26.90
C MET A 440 29.72 14.36 -25.47
N THR A 441 30.51 15.18 -24.79
CA THR A 441 30.92 14.99 -23.39
C THR A 441 30.21 15.97 -22.45
N ARG A 442 29.58 17.01 -23.00
CA ARG A 442 28.82 18.03 -22.29
C ARG A 442 27.80 18.71 -23.21
N VAL A 443 26.84 19.42 -22.62
CA VAL A 443 25.88 20.29 -23.33
C VAL A 443 26.15 21.74 -22.93
N ASP A 444 26.71 22.51 -23.88
CA ASP A 444 27.04 23.92 -23.73
C ASP A 444 25.88 24.84 -24.09
N HIS A 445 24.90 24.40 -24.90
CA HIS A 445 23.67 25.16 -25.25
C HIS A 445 22.50 24.22 -25.57
N VAL A 446 21.27 24.68 -25.35
CA VAL A 446 20.04 24.05 -25.87
C VAL A 446 19.22 25.12 -26.59
N GLU A 447 18.71 24.80 -27.76
CA GLU A 447 17.80 25.64 -28.54
C GLU A 447 16.59 24.83 -28.99
N ILE A 448 15.43 25.47 -29.11
CA ILE A 448 14.21 24.89 -29.67
C ILE A 448 13.92 25.62 -30.98
N SER A 449 13.53 24.90 -32.04
CA SER A 449 13.17 25.49 -33.33
C SER A 449 12.00 26.46 -33.20
N ASP A 450 11.91 27.42 -34.13
CA ASP A 450 10.84 28.43 -34.13
C ASP A 450 9.42 27.82 -34.16
N ASP A 451 9.27 26.63 -34.77
CA ASP A 451 8.01 25.89 -34.82
C ASP A 451 7.75 25.00 -33.59
N GLY A 452 8.69 24.96 -32.63
CA GLY A 452 8.61 24.21 -31.39
C GLY A 452 8.76 22.70 -31.53
N LYS A 453 9.04 22.17 -32.73
CA LYS A 453 9.04 20.73 -32.98
C LYS A 453 10.37 20.06 -32.70
N GLN A 454 11.49 20.77 -32.86
CA GLN A 454 12.82 20.22 -32.65
C GLN A 454 13.53 20.93 -31.51
N ALA A 455 14.35 20.19 -30.77
CA ALA A 455 15.30 20.72 -29.81
C ALA A 455 16.72 20.24 -30.13
N TYR A 456 17.69 21.12 -29.95
CA TYR A 456 19.09 20.89 -30.29
C TYR A 456 19.96 21.04 -29.04
N ALA A 457 20.70 19.99 -28.68
CA ALA A 457 21.79 20.06 -27.71
C ALA A 457 23.10 20.36 -28.44
N MET A 458 23.88 21.33 -27.95
CA MET A 458 25.12 21.76 -28.62
C MET A 458 26.32 21.76 -27.69
N GLN A 459 27.50 21.43 -28.24
CA GLN A 459 28.80 21.50 -27.56
C GLN A 459 29.73 22.41 -28.37
N GLY A 460 30.32 23.42 -27.73
CA GLY A 460 31.04 24.52 -28.37
C GLY A 460 30.20 25.78 -28.56
N GLU A 461 30.85 26.87 -28.98
CA GLU A 461 30.19 28.16 -29.22
C GLU A 461 29.17 28.06 -30.36
N THR A 462 27.98 28.66 -30.21
CA THR A 462 26.87 28.61 -31.18
C THR A 462 27.28 29.07 -32.59
N ASN A 463 28.24 30.00 -32.71
CA ASN A 463 28.72 30.53 -33.99
C ASN A 463 29.96 29.80 -34.56
N SER A 464 30.47 28.78 -33.86
CA SER A 464 31.63 28.02 -34.33
C SER A 464 31.25 27.00 -35.41
N PRO A 465 32.05 26.84 -36.48
CA PRO A 465 31.88 25.74 -37.43
C PRO A 465 32.27 24.37 -36.82
N PHE A 466 32.94 24.36 -35.67
CA PHE A 466 33.38 23.15 -34.97
C PHE A 466 32.42 22.72 -33.85
N LYS A 467 31.26 23.37 -33.72
CA LYS A 467 30.26 22.96 -32.74
C LYS A 467 29.70 21.59 -33.10
N ARG A 468 29.40 20.79 -32.09
CA ARG A 468 28.64 19.54 -32.23
C ARG A 468 27.19 19.81 -31.89
N VAL A 469 26.27 19.17 -32.62
CA VAL A 469 24.84 19.36 -32.46
C VAL A 469 24.18 17.98 -32.44
N ALA A 470 23.28 17.76 -31.50
CA ALA A 470 22.40 16.60 -31.44
C ALA A 470 20.95 17.08 -31.43
N GLU A 471 20.10 16.45 -32.24
CA GLU A 471 18.70 16.84 -32.45
C GLU A 471 17.73 15.83 -31.83
N VAL A 472 16.61 16.32 -31.28
CA VAL A 472 15.48 15.51 -30.82
C VAL A 472 14.14 16.15 -31.18
N ASP A 473 13.15 15.30 -31.48
CA ASP A 473 11.74 15.73 -31.60
C ASP A 473 11.15 16.03 -30.21
N VAL A 474 10.62 17.24 -30.03
CA VAL A 474 10.15 17.74 -28.74
C VAL A 474 8.95 16.93 -28.25
N ALA A 475 7.97 16.66 -29.11
CA ALA A 475 6.73 15.96 -28.72
C ALA A 475 7.01 14.54 -28.21
N THR A 476 7.90 13.83 -28.90
CA THR A 476 8.35 12.50 -28.50
C THR A 476 9.19 12.56 -27.22
N SER A 477 10.04 13.57 -27.09
CA SER A 477 10.96 13.71 -25.96
C SER A 477 10.27 14.02 -24.65
N VAL A 478 9.27 14.91 -24.65
CA VAL A 478 8.51 15.26 -23.43
C VAL A 478 7.63 14.10 -22.94
N ALA A 479 7.21 13.21 -23.85
CA ALA A 479 6.41 12.03 -23.53
C ALA A 479 7.25 10.81 -23.12
N LYS A 480 8.57 10.86 -23.29
CA LYS A 480 9.49 9.76 -22.93
C LYS A 480 9.94 9.91 -21.46
N PRO A 481 9.52 9.02 -20.54
CA PRO A 481 9.92 9.09 -19.14
C PRO A 481 11.44 9.08 -18.96
N LEU A 482 11.94 9.82 -17.97
CA LEU A 482 13.37 9.92 -17.67
C LEU A 482 14.03 8.55 -17.45
N GLU A 483 13.31 7.58 -16.90
CA GLU A 483 13.79 6.21 -16.69
C GLU A 483 14.13 5.52 -18.02
N GLN A 484 13.33 5.76 -19.07
CA GLN A 484 13.61 5.23 -20.40
C GLN A 484 14.85 5.88 -21.00
N SER A 485 14.99 7.20 -20.88
CA SER A 485 16.19 7.92 -21.29
C SER A 485 17.44 7.45 -20.54
N SER A 486 17.29 7.11 -19.26
CA SER A 486 18.39 6.59 -18.42
C SER A 486 18.86 5.21 -18.89
N ALA A 487 17.92 4.32 -19.19
CA ALA A 487 18.25 3.02 -19.77
C ALA A 487 18.85 3.13 -21.18
N GLU A 488 18.38 4.07 -22.01
CA GLU A 488 18.95 4.34 -23.34
C GLU A 488 20.38 4.87 -23.25
N PHE A 489 20.65 5.83 -22.36
CA PHE A 489 21.98 6.39 -22.17
C PHE A 489 22.99 5.30 -21.81
N HIS A 490 22.63 4.42 -20.89
CA HIS A 490 23.51 3.32 -20.46
C HIS A 490 23.87 2.39 -21.63
N LYS A 491 22.93 2.10 -22.53
CA LYS A 491 23.19 1.30 -23.74
C LYS A 491 24.15 1.99 -24.69
N VAL A 492 23.99 3.29 -24.92
CA VAL A 492 24.89 4.08 -25.78
C VAL A 492 26.30 4.09 -25.20
N ASP A 493 26.41 4.25 -23.88
CA ASP A 493 27.70 4.29 -23.18
C ASP A 493 28.46 2.96 -23.26
N GLN A 494 27.76 1.83 -23.05
CA GLN A 494 28.33 0.50 -23.20
C GLN A 494 28.80 0.21 -24.64
N GLN A 495 28.03 0.63 -25.64
CA GLN A 495 28.38 0.45 -27.06
C GLN A 495 29.63 1.25 -27.46
N GLN A 496 29.78 2.46 -26.92
CA GLN A 496 30.96 3.29 -27.15
C GLN A 496 32.21 2.75 -26.42
N ALA A 497 32.05 2.19 -25.22
CA ALA A 497 33.14 1.54 -24.50
C ALA A 497 33.67 0.29 -25.24
N GLN A 498 32.79 -0.49 -25.86
CA GLN A 498 33.17 -1.70 -26.62
C GLN A 498 33.87 -1.39 -27.94
N THR A 499 33.57 -0.25 -28.59
CA THR A 499 34.24 0.17 -29.83
C THR A 499 35.65 0.73 -29.59
N GLN A 500 36.01 1.04 -28.35
CA GLN A 500 37.34 1.55 -27.97
C GLN A 500 38.29 0.47 -27.40
N ALA A 501 37.79 -0.71 -27.03
CA ALA A 501 38.59 -1.83 -26.53
C ALA A 501 39.03 -2.76 -27.68
N GLY A 502 40.28 -2.61 -28.16
CA GLY A 502 40.88 -3.49 -29.19
C GLY A 502 41.09 -4.95 -28.73
N PRO A 503 41.39 -5.90 -29.65
CA PRO A 503 41.43 -7.33 -29.33
C PRO A 503 42.58 -7.73 -28.38
N PRO A 504 42.34 -8.62 -27.40
CA PRO A 504 43.33 -8.96 -26.37
C PRO A 504 44.44 -9.93 -26.85
N GLN A 505 45.70 -9.62 -26.50
CA GLN A 505 46.88 -10.47 -26.69
C GLN A 505 46.87 -11.69 -25.74
N GLN A 506 47.07 -12.89 -26.29
CA GLN A 506 47.19 -14.14 -25.53
C GLN A 506 48.61 -14.32 -24.98
N THR A 507 48.73 -14.50 -23.67
CA THR A 507 49.99 -14.93 -23.01
C THR A 507 49.83 -16.36 -22.51
N GLN A 508 50.64 -17.28 -23.04
CA GLN A 508 50.70 -18.70 -22.64
C GLN A 508 51.41 -18.86 -21.29
N ALA A 509 50.78 -19.56 -20.34
CA ALA A 509 51.36 -19.90 -19.04
C ALA A 509 52.07 -21.27 -19.09
N GLN A 510 53.32 -21.30 -18.62
CA GLN A 510 54.15 -22.51 -18.46
C GLN A 510 53.74 -23.32 -17.22
N GLN A 511 53.68 -24.65 -17.35
CA GLN A 511 53.42 -25.62 -16.27
C GLN A 511 54.70 -25.92 -15.46
N PRO A 512 54.61 -26.17 -14.13
CA PRO A 512 55.74 -26.65 -13.33
C PRO A 512 55.82 -28.19 -13.31
N GLN A 513 57.04 -28.72 -13.48
CA GLN A 513 57.38 -30.15 -13.39
C GLN A 513 57.52 -30.63 -11.94
N GLN A 514 57.06 -31.86 -11.65
CA GLN A 514 57.26 -32.58 -10.39
C GLN A 514 58.65 -33.27 -10.33
N PRO A 515 59.26 -33.45 -9.14
CA PRO A 515 60.51 -34.20 -8.98
C PRO A 515 60.24 -35.71 -8.84
N GLY A 516 60.91 -36.52 -9.66
CA GLY A 516 60.90 -37.98 -9.59
C GLY A 516 61.78 -38.53 -8.48
N LEU A 517 61.26 -39.53 -7.77
CA LEU A 517 62.01 -40.44 -6.91
C LEU A 517 62.25 -41.75 -7.70
N HIS A 518 63.50 -42.17 -7.80
CA HIS A 518 63.84 -43.57 -8.04
C HIS A 518 65.03 -43.99 -7.15
N PRO A 519 65.08 -45.29 -6.77
CA PRO A 519 65.88 -45.83 -5.67
C PRO A 519 67.35 -46.07 -5.97
#